data_AF-A0A399WKR6-F1
#
_entry.id   AF-A0A399WKR6-F1
#
_cell.length_a   1.000
_cell.length_b   1.000
_cell.length_c   1.000
_cell.angle_alpha   90.00
_cell.angle_beta   90.00
_cell.angle_gamma   90.00
#
_symmetry.space_group_name_H-M   'P 1'
#
loop_
_entity.id
_entity.type
_entity.pdbx_description
1 polymer ?
#
loop_
_entity_poly.entity_id
_entity_poly.type
_entity_poly.pdbx_seq_one_letter_code
_entity_poly.pdbx_strand_id
1 'polypeptide(L)'
;MNERDIFNERQEIKSASFSCPHCRERQDYDVRWIKRTKKKEIPRGLNEQQRAQFANSKDYMVRVDDMLVCRNVRCRKRFDIPSSQTVVFI
;
A
#
# COMPACT_ATOMS: atom_id res chain seq x y z
N MET A 1 6.79 -19.82 -5.95
CA MET A 1 7.70 -18.72 -6.30
C MET A 1 7.47 -17.64 -5.25
N ASN A 2 8.42 -17.40 -4.33
CA ASN A 2 8.17 -16.46 -3.24
C ASN A 2 8.26 -15.03 -3.76
N GLU A 3 7.25 -14.19 -3.47
CA GLU A 3 7.20 -12.80 -3.91
C GLU A 3 8.42 -11.98 -3.44
N ARG A 4 9.03 -12.37 -2.31
CA ARG A 4 10.26 -11.77 -1.75
C ARG A 4 11.50 -11.91 -2.63
N ASP A 5 11.55 -12.94 -3.48
CA ASP A 5 12.68 -13.13 -4.39
C ASP A 5 12.61 -12.16 -5.58
N ILE A 6 11.43 -11.68 -5.92
CA ILE A 6 11.15 -10.91 -7.14
C ILE A 6 11.05 -9.40 -6.88
N PHE A 7 10.56 -9.00 -5.70
CA PHE A 7 10.30 -7.61 -5.37
C PHE A 7 11.19 -7.10 -4.24
N ASN A 8 11.62 -5.85 -4.36
CA ASN A 8 12.15 -5.09 -3.25
C ASN A 8 10.97 -4.48 -2.49
N GLU A 9 10.87 -4.82 -1.21
CA GLU A 9 9.84 -4.29 -0.32
C GLU A 9 10.40 -3.09 0.45
N ARG A 10 9.70 -1.96 0.40
CA ARG A 10 10.03 -0.77 1.18
C ARG A 10 8.79 -0.22 1.86
N GLN A 11 8.90 0.07 3.15
CA GLN A 11 7.85 0.77 3.87
C GLN A 11 7.91 2.27 3.58
N GLU A 12 6.77 2.87 3.29
CA GLU A 12 6.60 4.28 3.00
C GLU A 12 5.40 4.82 3.79
N ILE A 13 5.48 6.05 4.24
CA ILE A 13 4.36 6.73 4.90
C ILE A 13 3.88 7.80 3.94
N LYS A 14 2.58 7.77 3.60
CA LYS A 14 1.96 8.76 2.73
C LYS A 14 0.86 9.48 3.49
N SER A 15 0.90 10.81 3.46
CA SER A 15 -0.18 11.63 3.98
C SER A 15 -1.35 11.62 3.00
N ALA A 16 -2.55 11.44 3.54
CA ALA A 16 -3.79 11.48 2.76
C ALA A 16 -4.90 12.14 3.58
N SER A 17 -5.70 12.97 2.91
CA SER A 17 -6.80 13.69 3.54
C SER A 17 -8.03 12.79 3.60
N PHE A 18 -8.51 12.48 4.81
CA PHE A 18 -9.74 11.71 5.01
C PHE A 18 -10.78 12.52 5.79
N SER A 19 -12.05 12.26 5.49
CA SER A 19 -13.17 12.81 6.26
C SER A 19 -13.66 11.75 7.25
N CYS A 20 -13.75 12.12 8.53
CA CYS A 20 -14.26 11.22 9.56
C CYS A 20 -15.77 11.03 9.38
N PRO A 21 -16.30 9.79 9.32
CA PRO A 21 -17.75 9.56 9.17
C PRO A 21 -18.56 10.00 10.39
N HIS A 22 -17.92 10.17 11.56
CA HIS A 22 -18.60 10.52 12.80
C HIS A 22 -18.75 12.03 13.03
N CYS A 23 -17.69 12.82 12.80
CA CYS A 23 -17.72 14.28 12.99
C CYS A 23 -17.67 15.07 11.68
N ARG A 24 -17.51 14.39 10.52
CA ARG A 24 -17.42 14.97 9.17
C ARG A 24 -16.24 15.92 8.93
N GLU A 25 -15.31 15.97 9.87
CA GLU A 25 -14.11 16.78 9.74
C GLU A 25 -13.11 16.11 8.81
N ARG A 26 -12.60 16.88 7.85
CA ARG A 26 -11.53 16.48 6.94
C ARG A 26 -10.18 16.90 7.50
N GLN A 27 -9.28 15.95 7.65
CA GLN A 27 -7.92 16.16 8.15
C GLN A 27 -6.95 15.27 7.39
N ASP A 28 -5.66 15.59 7.47
CA ASP A 28 -4.59 14.77 6.90
C ASP A 28 -4.15 13.70 7.90
N TYR A 29 -4.00 12.48 7.39
CA TYR A 29 -3.58 11.32 8.16
C TYR A 29 -2.41 10.64 7.47
N ASP A 30 -1.48 10.16 8.28
CA ASP A 30 -0.33 9.42 7.82
C ASP A 30 -0.70 7.95 7.72
N VAL A 31 -0.72 7.44 6.49
CA VAL A 31 -1.06 6.05 6.19
C VAL A 31 0.22 5.32 5.81
N ARG A 32 0.43 4.15 6.40
CA ARG A 32 1.56 3.28 6.05
C ARG A 32 1.24 2.47 4.81
N TRP A 33 2.22 2.44 3.91
CA TRP A 33 2.21 1.68 2.67
C TRP A 33 3.44 0.82 2.58
N ILE A 34 3.29 -0.33 1.92
CA ILE A 34 4.38 -1.19 1.51
C ILE A 34 4.49 -1.06 0.00
N LYS A 35 5.57 -0.43 -0.48
CA LYS A 35 5.90 -0.35 -1.89
C LYS A 35 6.68 -1.61 -2.28
N ARG A 36 6.13 -2.37 -3.23
CA ARG A 36 6.78 -3.52 -3.86
C ARG A 36 7.23 -3.12 -5.25
N THR A 37 8.54 -2.94 -5.38
CA THR A 37 9.18 -2.57 -6.65
C THR A 37 9.82 -3.81 -7.24
N LYS A 38 9.56 -4.10 -8.50
CA LYS A 38 10.16 -5.21 -9.23
C LYS A 38 11.68 -5.04 -9.25
N LYS A 39 12.42 -6.10 -8.90
CA LYS A 39 13.88 -6.09 -9.02
C LYS A 39 14.27 -5.91 -10.49
N LYS A 40 15.34 -5.17 -10.76
CA LYS A 40 15.82 -4.97 -12.14
C LYS A 40 16.44 -6.22 -12.73
N GLU A 41 17.00 -7.08 -11.87
CA GLU A 41 17.69 -8.30 -12.27
C GLU A 41 16.74 -9.50 -12.19
N ILE A 42 16.75 -10.31 -13.26
CA ILE A 42 16.04 -11.57 -13.31
C ILE A 42 16.86 -12.57 -12.46
N PRO A 43 16.27 -13.21 -11.43
CA PRO A 43 16.94 -14.26 -10.68
C PRO A 43 17.51 -15.34 -11.62
N ARG A 44 18.77 -15.74 -11.41
CA ARG A 44 19.39 -16.78 -12.24
C ARG A 44 18.66 -18.11 -12.03
N GLY A 45 18.22 -18.75 -13.11
CA GLY A 45 17.54 -20.05 -13.08
C GLY A 45 16.01 -20.02 -13.15
N LEU A 46 15.39 -18.91 -13.57
CA LEU A 46 13.94 -18.87 -13.80
C LEU A 46 13.53 -19.62 -15.08
N ASN A 47 12.51 -20.48 -14.95
CA ASN A 47 11.86 -21.14 -16.07
C ASN A 47 11.14 -20.12 -16.98
N GLU A 48 10.81 -20.50 -18.21
CA GLU A 48 10.17 -19.59 -19.20
C GLU A 48 8.85 -18.98 -18.69
N GLN A 49 8.03 -19.77 -18.00
CA GLN A 49 6.79 -19.29 -17.37
C GLN A 49 7.03 -18.25 -16.26
N GLN A 50 8.10 -18.44 -15.48
CA GLN A 50 8.48 -17.53 -14.40
C GLN A 50 9.04 -16.22 -14.95
N ARG A 51 9.71 -16.28 -16.10
CA ARG A 51 10.19 -15.11 -16.83
C ARG A 51 9.05 -14.29 -17.43
N ALA A 52 8.01 -14.95 -17.94
CA ALA A 52 6.79 -14.29 -18.41
C ALA A 52 6.01 -13.62 -17.25
N GLN A 53 5.87 -14.29 -16.11
CA GLN A 53 5.28 -13.68 -14.91
C GLN A 53 6.08 -12.47 -14.43
N PHE A 54 7.40 -12.60 -14.37
CA PHE A 54 8.27 -11.47 -14.05
C PHE A 54 8.08 -10.30 -15.02
N ALA A 55 8.03 -10.55 -16.33
CA ALA A 55 7.81 -9.52 -17.35
C ALA A 55 6.49 -8.76 -17.13
N ASN A 56 5.41 -9.47 -16.81
CA ASN A 56 4.08 -8.91 -16.60
C ASN A 56 3.87 -8.26 -15.23
N SER A 57 4.75 -8.54 -14.25
CA SER A 57 4.70 -7.91 -12.93
C SER A 57 4.95 -6.40 -13.02
N LYS A 58 4.02 -5.62 -12.44
CA LYS A 58 4.13 -4.17 -12.28
C LYS A 58 4.52 -3.81 -10.85
N ASP A 59 5.01 -2.60 -10.66
CA ASP A 59 5.23 -2.04 -9.34
C ASP A 59 3.89 -1.70 -8.71
N TYR A 60 3.74 -1.97 -7.41
CA TYR A 60 2.51 -1.66 -6.69
C TYR A 60 2.79 -1.30 -5.24
N MET A 61 1.85 -0.58 -4.63
CA MET A 61 1.84 -0.27 -3.21
C MET A 61 0.65 -0.96 -2.56
N VAL A 62 0.86 -1.53 -1.39
CA VAL A 62 -0.19 -2.12 -0.54
C VAL A 62 -0.33 -1.28 0.70
N ARG A 63 -1.56 -0.86 1.01
CA ARG A 63 -1.87 -0.15 2.25
C ARG A 63 -1.78 -1.11 3.42
N VAL A 64 -1.11 -0.68 4.50
CA VAL A 64 -0.94 -1.50 5.73
C VAL A 64 -1.99 -1.15 6.77
N ASP A 65 -2.37 0.13 6.86
CA ASP A 65 -3.36 0.59 7.83
C ASP A 65 -4.77 0.47 7.25
N ASP A 66 -5.69 -0.13 8.01
CA ASP A 66 -7.11 -0.23 7.63
C ASP A 66 -8.00 0.77 8.38
N MET A 67 -7.57 1.16 9.58
CA MET A 67 -8.30 2.10 10.44
C MET A 67 -7.42 3.29 10.82
N LEU A 68 -8.07 4.45 10.95
CA LEU A 68 -7.48 5.68 11.46
C LEU A 68 -8.24 6.16 12.68
N VAL A 69 -7.55 6.89 13.57
CA VAL A 69 -8.17 7.58 14.70
C VAL A 69 -8.40 9.02 14.32
N CYS A 70 -9.63 9.53 14.42
CA CYS A 70 -9.95 10.92 14.14
C CYS A 70 -9.05 11.87 14.94
N ARG A 71 -8.37 12.80 14.25
CA ARG A 71 -7.47 13.80 14.88
C ARG A 71 -8.24 14.86 15.67
N ASN A 72 -9.53 15.06 15.41
CA ASN A 72 -10.37 15.95 16.21
C ASN A 72 -10.47 15.43 17.66
N VAL A 73 -10.00 16.25 18.59
CA VAL A 73 -9.96 15.98 20.04
C VAL A 73 -11.35 15.69 20.62
N ARG A 74 -12.41 16.28 20.06
CA ARG A 74 -13.80 16.04 20.49
C ARG A 74 -14.38 14.72 19.99
N CYS A 75 -13.83 14.17 18.90
CA CYS A 75 -14.34 12.94 18.29
C CYS A 75 -13.51 11.72 18.71
N ARG A 76 -12.21 11.70 18.37
CA ARG A 76 -11.25 10.61 18.68
C ARG A 76 -11.70 9.18 18.31
N LYS A 77 -12.80 9.04 17.56
CA LYS A 77 -13.33 7.75 17.12
C LYS A 77 -12.43 7.14 16.04
N ARG A 78 -12.34 5.81 16.06
CA ARG A 78 -11.72 5.04 14.97
C ARG A 78 -12.68 4.95 13.80
N PHE A 79 -12.17 5.01 12.59
CA PHE A 79 -12.93 4.81 11.37
C PHE A 79 -12.07 4.10 10.33
N ASP A 80 -12.71 3.29 9.49
CA ASP A 80 -12.05 2.62 8.38
C ASP A 80 -11.72 3.62 7.27
N ILE A 81 -10.57 3.42 6.62
CA ILE A 81 -10.18 4.24 5.48
C ILE A 81 -11.16 3.96 4.33
N PRO A 82 -11.95 4.94 3.89
CA PRO A 82 -13.08 4.72 2.98
C PRO A 82 -12.64 4.34 1.55
N SER A 83 -11.37 4.48 1.18
CA SER A 83 -10.89 4.05 -0.12
C SER A 83 -10.78 2.51 -0.17
N SER A 84 -11.55 1.91 -1.08
CA SER A 84 -11.45 0.49 -1.45
C SER A 84 -10.13 0.12 -2.12
N GLN A 85 -9.30 1.12 -2.50
CA GLN A 85 -7.93 0.89 -2.97
C GLN A 85 -7.02 0.56 -1.78
N THR A 86 -6.93 -0.73 -1.50
CA THR A 86 -5.87 -1.35 -0.69
C THR A 86 -4.59 -1.55 -1.49
N VAL A 87 -4.70 -1.59 -2.83
CA VAL A 87 -3.58 -1.76 -3.76
C VAL A 87 -3.60 -0.65 -4.80
N VAL A 88 -2.45 -0.03 -5.03
CA VAL A 88 -2.24 1.01 -6.06
C VAL A 88 -1.08 0.59 -6.95
N PHE A 89 -1.31 0.46 -8.25
CA PHE A 89 -0.24 0.23 -9.23
C PHE A 89 0.51 1.55 -9.52
N ILE A 90 1.84 1.47 -9.63
CA ILE A 90 2.74 2.62 -9.83
C ILE A 90 3.30 2.58 -11.25
#